data_AF-A0A0F2NTP2-F1
#
_entry.id   AF-A0A0F2NTP2-F1
#
_cell.length_a   1.000
_cell.length_b   1.000
_cell.length_c   1.000
_cell.angle_alpha   90.00
_cell.angle_beta   90.00
_cell.angle_gamma   90.00
#
_symmetry.space_group_name_H-M   'P 1'
#
loop_
_entity.id
_entity.type
_entity.pdbx_description
1 polymer ?
#
loop_
_entity_poly.entity_id
_entity_poly.type
_entity_poly.pdbx_seq_one_letter_code
_entity_poly.pdbx_strand_id
1 'polypeptide(L)' 'MSRRTVGVTLISIAAFLYGVRYLSAAIFGSGVSSWNRDLFESMLEYVGHGLSIWAVVALVVGVAYLVWAEVSHRRGL' A
#
# COMPACT_ATOMS: atom_id res chain seq x y z
N MET A 1 -12.19 -16.80 8.64
CA MET A 1 -10.91 -16.05 8.74
C MET A 1 -11.00 -15.15 9.97
N SER A 2 -10.01 -15.15 10.85
CA SER A 2 -10.09 -14.32 12.06
C SER A 2 -9.98 -12.83 11.71
N ARG A 3 -10.54 -11.94 12.53
CA ARG A 3 -10.41 -10.48 12.35
C ARG A 3 -8.93 -10.05 12.32
N ARG A 4 -8.06 -10.75 13.06
CA ARG A 4 -6.59 -10.57 13.00
C ARG A 4 -6.04 -10.88 11.61
N THR A 5 -6.42 -12.02 11.05
CA THR A 5 -5.93 -12.44 9.72
C THR A 5 -6.39 -11.45 8.64
N VAL A 6 -7.64 -10.99 8.65
CA VAL A 6 -8.15 -10.00 7.70
C VAL A 6 -7.36 -8.68 7.81
N GLY A 7 -7.11 -8.21 9.03
CA GLY A 7 -6.32 -7.00 9.28
C GLY A 7 -4.89 -7.10 8.73
N VAL A 8 -4.17 -8.20 9.03
CA VAL A 8 -2.82 -8.43 8.50
C VAL A 8 -2.82 -8.49 6.97
N THR A 9 -3.76 -9.22 6.36
CA THR A 9 -3.84 -9.33 4.90
C THR A 9 -4.07 -7.97 4.24
N LEU A 10 -4.95 -7.13 4.79
CA LEU A 10 -5.19 -5.77 4.26
C LEU A 10 -3.95 -4.88 4.37
N ILE A 11 -3.20 -4.96 5.47
CA ILE A 11 -1.95 -4.22 5.63
C ILE A 11 -0.89 -4.72 4.62
N SER A 12 -0.80 -6.02 4.39
CA SER A 12 0.09 -6.58 3.35
C SER A 12 -0.30 -6.11 1.95
N ILE A 13 -1.59 -6.05 1.65
CA ILE A 13 -2.11 -5.50 0.38
C ILE A 13 -1.76 -4.02 0.26
N ALA A 14 -1.88 -3.24 1.34
CA ALA A 14 -1.50 -1.83 1.35
C ALA A 14 -0.01 -1.63 1.02
N ALA A 15 0.86 -2.38 1.69
CA ALA A 15 2.31 -2.33 1.43
C ALA A 15 2.64 -2.74 -0.01
N PHE A 16 1.97 -3.78 -0.52
CA PHE A 16 2.11 -4.23 -1.89
C PHE A 16 1.68 -3.16 -2.89
N LEU A 17 0.48 -2.58 -2.76
CA LEU A 17 -0.03 -1.53 -3.65
C LEU A 17 0.89 -0.30 -3.66
N TYR A 18 1.39 0.10 -2.49
CA TYR A 18 2.35 1.19 -2.41
C TYR A 18 3.64 0.85 -3.15
N GLY A 19 4.22 -0.33 -2.93
CA GLY A 19 5.44 -0.78 -3.61
C GLY A 19 5.28 -0.90 -5.12
N VAL A 20 4.14 -1.44 -5.59
CA VAL A 20 3.85 -1.61 -7.02
C VAL A 20 3.85 -0.27 -7.74
N ARG A 21 3.39 0.83 -7.12
CA ARG A 21 3.47 2.17 -7.74
C ARG A 21 4.90 2.54 -8.10
N TYR A 22 5.83 2.36 -7.16
CA TYR A 22 7.25 2.66 -7.38
C TYR A 22 7.89 1.69 -8.36
N LEU A 23 7.52 0.41 -8.30
CA LEU A 23 8.00 -0.60 -9.23
C LEU A 23 7.54 -0.29 -10.67
N SER A 24 6.29 0.12 -10.86
CA SER A 24 5.76 0.54 -12.17
C SER A 24 6.53 1.73 -12.74
N ALA A 25 6.81 2.75 -11.93
CA ALA A 25 7.62 3.90 -12.36
C ALA A 25 9.06 3.48 -12.70
N ALA A 26 9.66 2.56 -11.93
CA ALA A 26 10.99 2.04 -12.21
C ALA A 26 11.06 1.22 -13.51
N ILE A 27 10.04 0.40 -13.78
CA ILE A 27 9.93 -0.35 -15.04
C ILE A 27 9.79 0.60 -16.22
N PHE A 28 8.93 1.62 -16.11
CA PHE A 28 8.77 2.63 -17.15
C PHE A 28 10.08 3.40 -17.40
N GLY A 29 10.80 3.76 -16.33
CA GLY A 29 12.11 4.41 -16.42
C GLY A 29 13.29 3.49 -16.71
N SER A 30 13.09 2.19 -16.94
CA SER A 30 14.21 1.26 -17.15
C SER A 30 14.97 1.50 -18.46
N GLY A 31 14.35 2.17 -19.44
CA GLY A 31 14.93 2.44 -20.75
C GLY A 31 15.57 3.82 -20.93
N VAL A 32 15.53 4.71 -19.92
CA VAL A 32 16.17 6.03 -20.02
C VAL A 32 17.66 5.96 -19.67
N SER A 33 18.47 6.71 -20.43
CA SER A 33 19.93 6.71 -20.33
C SER A 33 20.49 7.38 -19.07
N SER A 34 19.71 8.27 -18.42
CA SER A 34 20.09 8.89 -17.17
C SER A 34 18.90 9.03 -16.24
N TRP A 35 19.15 8.84 -14.96
CA TRP A 35 18.16 8.95 -13.90
C TRP A 35 18.41 10.22 -13.08
N ASN A 36 17.34 10.99 -12.87
CA ASN A 36 17.29 12.13 -11.96
C ASN A 36 15.97 12.06 -11.18
N ARG A 37 15.93 12.70 -10.00
CA ARG A 37 14.75 12.88 -9.17
C ARG A 37 13.56 13.41 -9.97
N ASP A 38 13.73 14.53 -10.69
CA ASP A 38 12.62 15.16 -11.42
C ASP A 38 12.03 14.21 -12.47
N LEU A 39 12.91 13.45 -13.12
CA LEU A 39 12.53 12.46 -14.11
C LEU A 39 11.73 11.33 -13.47
N PHE A 40 12.18 10.78 -12.33
CA PHE A 40 11.41 9.75 -11.62
C PHE A 40 10.10 10.27 -11.03
N GLU A 41 10.07 11.51 -10.54
CA GLU A 41 8.83 12.15 -10.06
C GLU A 41 7.81 12.28 -11.19
N SER A 42 8.24 12.67 -12.40
CA SER A 42 7.35 12.70 -13.56
C SER A 42 6.81 11.31 -13.94
N MET A 43 7.60 10.25 -13.78
CA MET A 43 7.16 8.86 -13.99
C MET A 43 6.16 8.42 -12.92
N LEU A 44 6.40 8.80 -11.66
CA LEU A 44 5.49 8.53 -10.54
C LEU A 44 4.16 9.30 -10.68
N GLU A 45 4.19 10.49 -11.28
CA GLU A 45 3.01 11.27 -11.63
C GLU A 45 2.26 10.63 -12.79
N TYR A 46 2.97 10.13 -13.82
CA TYR A 46 2.38 9.39 -14.93
C TYR A 46 1.67 8.10 -14.48
N VAL A 47 2.26 7.33 -13.55
CA VAL A 47 1.59 6.17 -12.92
C VAL A 47 0.34 6.60 -12.12
N GLY A 48 0.32 7.83 -11.65
CA GLY A 48 -0.78 8.43 -10.91
C GLY A 48 -0.82 8.06 -9.43
N HIS A 49 -1.91 8.50 -8.78
CA HIS A 49 -2.10 8.37 -7.34
C HIS A 49 -3.06 7.25 -6.93
N GLY A 50 -3.72 6.57 -7.89
CA GLY A 50 -4.73 5.55 -7.60
C GLY A 50 -4.22 4.44 -6.69
N LEU A 51 -3.05 3.86 -6.98
CA LEU A 51 -2.44 2.82 -6.15
C LEU A 51 -2.14 3.30 -4.73
N SER A 52 -1.64 4.53 -4.58
CA SER A 52 -1.36 5.13 -3.27
C SER A 52 -2.65 5.37 -2.47
N ILE A 53 -3.71 5.86 -3.12
CA ILE A 53 -5.01 6.08 -2.46
C ILE A 53 -5.55 4.75 -1.95
N TRP A 54 -5.58 3.72 -2.79
CA TRP A 54 -6.05 2.39 -2.39
C TRP A 54 -5.15 1.73 -1.33
N ALA A 55 -3.84 1.95 -1.38
CA ALA A 55 -2.92 1.52 -0.34
C ALA A 55 -3.27 2.15 1.02
N VAL A 56 -3.53 3.46 1.06
CA VAL A 56 -3.94 4.16 2.30
C VAL A 56 -5.27 3.64 2.81
N VAL A 57 -6.27 3.46 1.93
CA VAL A 57 -7.57 2.91 2.33
C VAL A 57 -7.41 1.49 2.91
N ALA A 58 -6.67 0.61 2.24
CA ALA A 58 -6.41 -0.74 2.71
C ALA A 58 -5.67 -0.74 4.06
N LEU A 59 -4.71 0.17 4.26
CA LEU A 59 -3.98 0.33 5.51
C LEU A 59 -4.92 0.74 6.66
N VAL A 60 -5.75 1.77 6.46
CA VAL A 60 -6.69 2.27 7.47
C VAL A 60 -7.68 1.18 7.87
N VAL A 61 -8.27 0.49 6.89
CA VAL A 61 -9.21 -0.61 7.15
C VAL A 61 -8.50 -1.79 7.84
N GLY A 62 -7.29 -2.14 7.41
CA GLY A 62 -6.50 -3.21 8.00
C GLY A 62 -6.14 -2.95 9.47
N VAL A 63 -5.71 -1.73 9.79
CA VAL A 63 -5.44 -1.30 11.18
C VAL A 63 -6.72 -1.34 12.01
N ALA A 64 -7.85 -0.83 11.48
CA ALA A 64 -9.13 -0.88 12.18
C ALA A 64 -9.55 -2.33 12.53
N TYR A 65 -9.33 -3.28 11.62
CA TYR A 65 -9.60 -4.70 11.86
C TYR A 65 -8.69 -5.29 12.95
N LEU A 66 -7.40 -4.93 12.97
CA LEU A 66 -6.48 -5.38 14.02
C LEU A 66 -6.87 -4.83 15.39
N VAL A 67 -7.17 -3.52 15.47
CA VAL A 67 -7.61 -2.87 16.71
C VAL A 67 -8.91 -3.52 17.20
N TRP A 68 -9.88 -3.76 16.32
CA TRP A 68 -11.11 -4.44 16.70
C TRP A 68 -10.83 -5.86 17.19
N ALA A 69 -10.01 -6.63 16.48
CA ALA A 69 -9.66 -7.97 16.91
C ALA A 69 -9.04 -8.00 18.31
N GLU A 70 -8.15 -7.05 18.60
CA GLU A 70 -7.50 -6.91 19.90
C GLU A 70 -8.47 -6.46 20.99
N VAL A 71 -9.35 -5.49 20.71
CA VAL A 71 -10.36 -5.02 21.65
C VAL A 71 -11.37 -6.11 21.99
N SER A 72 -11.83 -6.88 21.00
CA SER A 72 -12.75 -8.00 21.23
C SER A 72 -12.09 -9.11 22.04
N HIS A 73 -10.84 -9.45 21.73
CA HIS A 73 -10.07 -10.40 22.51
C HIS A 73 -9.92 -9.96 23.97
N ARG A 74 -9.60 -8.68 24.22
CA ARG A 74 -9.50 -8.11 25.59
C ARG A 74 -10.84 -8.05 26.31
N ARG A 75 -11.94 -7.89 25.59
CA ARG A 75 -13.30 -7.85 26.16
C ARG A 75 -13.89 -9.24 26.38
N GLY A 76 -13.20 -10.32 26.01
CA GLY A 76 -13.72 -11.68 26.10
C GLY A 76 -14.94 -11.95 25.20
N LEU A 77 -15.09 -11.15 24.13
CA LEU A 77 -16.19 -11.22 23.14
C LEU A 77 -15.67 -11.79 21.81
#